data_AF-M5S1Y0-F1
#
_entry.id   AF-M5S1Y0-F1
#
_cell.length_a   1.000
_cell.length_b   1.000
_cell.length_c   1.000
_cell.angle_alpha   90.00
_cell.angle_beta   90.00
_cell.angle_gamma   90.00
#
_symmetry.space_group_name_H-M   'P 1'
#
loop_
_entity.id
_entity.type
_entity.pdbx_description
1 polymer ?
#
loop_
_entity_poly.entity_id
_entity_poly.type
_entity_poly.pdbx_seq_one_letter_code
_entity_poly.pdbx_strand_id
1 'polypeptide(L)'
;MTVLLTAGAPSLSSAADPVFKEVDGLVAVEAEHFVEQTLTDKRAWHLTSTETTPDITPDGDPPHVAGASGNAYLEILPDTRRTHADKLIRGTNFAPEAGGMAVLKYKVNFSTPGKYYVWVRAYSTGSEDNGLHVGIDGEWPETGQRLQWCQGKNGWRWESKQRTEKQHCGEPYKIFLDVPTAGVHTIS
;
A
#
# COMPACT_ATOMS: atom_id res chain seq x y z
N MET A 1 -26.27 5.12 50.04
CA MET A 1 -26.85 6.10 49.12
C MET A 1 -26.25 5.84 47.75
N THR A 2 -27.06 5.26 46.86
CA THR A 2 -26.66 4.90 45.50
C THR A 2 -26.83 6.14 44.62
N VAL A 3 -25.78 6.50 43.89
CA VAL A 3 -25.85 7.49 42.80
C VAL A 3 -25.66 6.73 41.50
N LEU A 4 -26.72 6.69 40.69
CA LEU A 4 -26.71 6.19 39.34
C LEU A 4 -26.40 7.37 38.42
N LEU A 5 -25.22 7.38 37.80
CA LEU A 5 -24.92 8.26 36.66
C LEU A 5 -24.94 7.38 35.42
N THR A 6 -25.96 7.54 34.59
CA THR A 6 -26.00 6.94 33.26
C THR A 6 -24.91 7.59 32.42
N ALA A 7 -23.95 6.79 31.96
CA ALA A 7 -23.01 7.22 30.94
C ALA A 7 -23.79 7.52 29.66
N GLY A 8 -23.95 8.80 29.34
CA GLY A 8 -24.15 9.18 27.95
C GLY A 8 -22.94 8.67 27.20
N ALA A 9 -23.16 7.80 26.21
CA ALA A 9 -22.09 7.29 25.37
C ALA A 9 -21.26 8.48 24.86
N PRO A 10 -19.93 8.48 24.99
CA PRO A 10 -19.14 9.43 24.24
C PRO A 10 -19.48 9.20 22.77
N SER A 11 -20.11 10.20 22.13
CA SER A 11 -20.13 10.25 20.68
C SER A 11 -18.68 10.25 20.25
N LEU A 12 -18.21 9.12 19.69
CA LEU A 12 -16.94 9.06 19.01
C LEU A 12 -17.02 10.14 17.94
N SER A 13 -16.32 11.26 18.17
CA SER A 13 -16.00 12.18 17.09
C SER A 13 -15.27 11.33 16.08
N SER A 14 -15.92 11.04 14.94
CA SER A 14 -15.24 10.52 13.77
C SER A 14 -14.09 11.49 13.50
N ALA A 15 -12.86 11.13 13.86
CA ALA A 15 -11.72 11.92 13.46
C ALA A 15 -11.82 12.07 11.94
N ALA A 16 -11.72 13.29 11.44
CA ALA A 16 -11.70 13.49 10.00
C ALA A 16 -10.54 12.68 9.40
N ASP A 17 -10.79 12.07 8.25
CA ASP A 17 -9.77 11.28 7.55
C ASP A 17 -8.46 12.08 7.40
N PRO A 18 -7.29 11.47 7.65
CA PRO A 18 -6.03 12.16 7.53
C PRO A 18 -5.81 12.66 6.10
N VAL A 19 -5.39 13.92 5.98
CA VAL A 19 -4.89 14.50 4.72
C VAL A 19 -3.42 14.82 4.91
N PHE A 20 -2.55 14.08 4.23
CA PHE A 20 -1.11 14.30 4.26
C PHE A 20 -0.75 15.58 3.53
N LYS A 21 0.28 16.27 3.99
CA LYS A 21 0.70 17.55 3.43
C LYS A 21 2.09 17.40 2.81
N GLU A 22 2.25 17.92 1.61
CA GLU A 22 3.58 18.13 1.03
C GLU A 22 4.39 19.13 1.86
N VAL A 23 5.66 18.80 2.10
CA VAL A 23 6.64 19.68 2.72
C VAL A 23 7.89 19.65 1.85
N ASP A 24 8.29 20.81 1.34
CA ASP A 24 9.51 20.99 0.53
C ASP A 24 9.64 20.01 -0.64
N GLY A 25 8.54 19.76 -1.37
CA GLY A 25 8.53 18.85 -2.51
C GLY A 25 8.47 17.36 -2.15
N LEU A 26 8.31 17.02 -0.86
CA LEU A 26 8.22 15.65 -0.37
C LEU A 26 6.86 15.39 0.29
N VAL A 27 6.32 14.20 0.03
CA VAL A 27 5.19 13.62 0.77
C VAL A 27 5.66 12.28 1.33
N ALA A 28 5.45 12.06 2.62
CA ALA A 28 5.72 10.79 3.28
C ALA A 28 4.45 10.33 4.01
N VAL A 29 4.09 9.06 3.82
CA VAL A 29 2.86 8.46 4.34
C VAL A 29 3.19 7.06 4.84
N GLU A 30 2.74 6.74 6.06
CA GLU A 30 2.77 5.37 6.57
C GLU A 30 1.63 4.57 5.95
N ALA A 31 1.90 3.32 5.56
CA ALA A 31 0.97 2.51 4.78
C ALA A 31 -0.37 2.29 5.52
N GLU A 32 -0.32 2.13 6.84
CA GLU A 32 -1.48 1.91 7.69
C GLU A 32 -2.43 3.11 7.80
N HIS A 33 -2.05 4.29 7.30
CA HIS A 33 -2.88 5.50 7.38
C HIS A 33 -3.70 5.79 6.09
N PHE A 34 -4.09 4.75 5.37
CA PHE A 34 -5.06 4.88 4.29
C PHE A 34 -6.43 5.33 4.82
N VAL A 35 -7.18 6.06 4.00
CA VAL A 35 -8.52 6.58 4.35
C VAL A 35 -9.64 5.64 3.87
N GLU A 36 -9.36 4.85 2.85
CA GLU A 36 -10.32 3.93 2.24
C GLU A 36 -9.58 2.74 1.63
N GLN A 37 -10.21 1.57 1.68
CA GLN A 37 -9.80 0.42 0.90
C GLN A 37 -10.99 -0.11 0.09
N THR A 38 -10.76 -0.44 -1.18
CA THR A 38 -11.80 -0.98 -2.08
C THR A 38 -11.34 -2.24 -2.80
N LEU A 39 -12.29 -2.92 -3.47
CA LEU A 39 -12.04 -4.12 -4.29
C LEU A 39 -11.46 -5.29 -3.47
N THR A 40 -12.08 -5.56 -2.33
CA THR A 40 -11.60 -6.50 -1.30
C THR A 40 -12.17 -7.91 -1.37
N ASP A 41 -13.01 -8.21 -2.38
CA ASP A 41 -13.73 -9.49 -2.50
C ASP A 41 -12.82 -10.72 -2.60
N LYS A 42 -11.58 -10.53 -3.08
CA LYS A 42 -10.60 -11.62 -3.31
C LYS A 42 -9.44 -11.57 -2.34
N ARG A 43 -8.89 -10.38 -2.14
CA ARG A 43 -7.79 -10.10 -1.22
C ARG A 43 -7.98 -8.70 -0.67
N ALA A 44 -7.48 -8.46 0.52
CA ALA A 44 -7.46 -7.14 1.13
C ALA A 44 -6.12 -6.94 1.86
N TRP A 45 -5.74 -5.68 2.04
CA TRP A 45 -4.67 -5.28 2.93
C TRP A 45 -5.15 -5.34 4.37
N HIS A 46 -4.34 -5.95 5.22
CA HIS A 46 -4.57 -6.12 6.65
C HIS A 46 -3.38 -5.59 7.43
N LEU A 47 -3.67 -4.96 8.56
CA LEU A 47 -2.66 -4.44 9.47
C LEU A 47 -2.01 -5.56 10.26
N THR A 48 -0.68 -5.62 10.20
CA THR A 48 0.15 -6.41 11.09
C THR A 48 1.05 -5.47 11.88
N SER A 49 1.09 -5.64 13.21
CA SER A 49 1.86 -4.82 14.14
C SER A 49 2.37 -5.66 15.32
N THR A 50 3.05 -5.03 16.27
CA THR A 50 3.45 -5.72 17.52
C THR A 50 2.27 -6.19 18.38
N GLU A 51 1.08 -5.62 18.18
CA GLU A 51 -0.12 -5.90 18.96
C GLU A 51 -1.16 -6.73 18.20
N THR A 52 -1.09 -6.69 16.87
CA THR A 52 -2.11 -7.27 15.98
C THR A 52 -1.46 -8.10 14.89
N THR A 53 -1.92 -9.34 14.74
CA THR A 53 -1.62 -10.17 13.57
C THR A 53 -2.95 -10.67 13.01
N PRO A 54 -3.24 -10.50 11.70
CA PRO A 54 -4.46 -11.02 11.09
C PRO A 54 -4.53 -12.54 11.17
N ASP A 55 -5.69 -13.09 11.53
CA ASP A 55 -5.98 -14.53 11.45
C ASP A 55 -6.67 -14.86 10.12
N ILE A 56 -5.93 -14.73 9.01
CA ILE A 56 -6.44 -14.92 7.65
C ILE A 56 -5.56 -15.92 6.92
N THR A 57 -6.15 -17.02 6.47
CA THR A 57 -5.43 -18.10 5.79
C THR A 57 -5.83 -18.24 4.31
N PRO A 58 -4.95 -18.74 3.44
CA PRO A 58 -3.53 -19.02 3.72
C PRO A 58 -2.71 -17.75 3.95
N ASP A 59 -1.82 -17.84 4.92
CA ASP A 59 -0.70 -16.94 5.15
C ASP A 59 0.51 -17.85 5.37
N GLY A 60 1.50 -17.72 4.49
CA GLY A 60 2.62 -18.64 4.43
C GLY A 60 3.89 -18.13 5.11
N ASP A 61 3.87 -16.90 5.62
CA ASP A 61 5.02 -16.20 6.14
C ASP A 61 4.81 -15.83 7.62
N PRO A 62 5.88 -15.75 8.45
CA PRO A 62 5.76 -15.22 9.80
C PRO A 62 5.62 -13.69 9.76
N PRO A 63 5.07 -13.04 10.80
CA PRO A 63 4.97 -11.59 10.86
C PRO A 63 6.33 -10.89 10.69
N HIS A 64 6.37 -9.85 9.86
CA HIS A 64 7.60 -9.10 9.52
C HIS A 64 7.70 -7.73 10.19
N VAL A 65 7.14 -7.61 11.40
CA VAL A 65 7.04 -6.33 12.13
C VAL A 65 8.41 -5.69 12.41
N ALA A 66 9.43 -6.51 12.70
CA ALA A 66 10.77 -6.03 12.98
C ALA A 66 11.36 -5.27 11.77
N GLY A 67 11.71 -4.01 11.98
CA GLY A 67 12.30 -3.14 10.95
C GLY A 67 11.29 -2.40 10.06
N ALA A 68 10.00 -2.68 10.20
CA ALA A 68 8.93 -1.85 9.64
C ALA A 68 8.94 -0.47 10.29
N SER A 69 8.54 0.58 9.56
CA SER A 69 8.33 1.89 10.18
C SER A 69 7.19 1.80 11.18
N GLY A 70 7.25 2.52 12.30
CA GLY A 70 6.19 2.48 13.32
C GLY A 70 5.95 1.11 13.99
N ASN A 71 6.75 0.08 13.68
CA ASN A 71 6.47 -1.32 14.02
C ASN A 71 5.10 -1.81 13.53
N ALA A 72 4.70 -1.37 12.34
CA ALA A 72 3.48 -1.80 11.68
C ALA A 72 3.66 -1.85 10.16
N TYR A 73 2.86 -2.67 9.49
CA TYR A 73 2.79 -2.74 8.04
C TYR A 73 1.44 -3.28 7.56
N LEU A 74 1.19 -3.11 6.26
CA LEU A 74 0.05 -3.73 5.60
C LEU A 74 0.48 -4.95 4.80
N GLU A 75 -0.30 -6.01 4.91
CA GLU A 75 -0.10 -7.27 4.23
C GLU A 75 -1.34 -7.66 3.42
N ILE A 76 -1.15 -8.07 2.16
CA ILE A 76 -2.27 -8.46 1.30
C ILE A 76 -2.60 -9.95 1.46
N LEU A 77 -3.72 -10.23 2.12
CA LEU A 77 -4.18 -11.59 2.43
C LEU A 77 -5.53 -11.90 1.77
N PRO A 78 -5.86 -13.18 1.54
CA PRO A 78 -5.01 -14.36 1.74
C PRO A 78 -3.83 -14.39 0.75
N ASP A 79 -2.70 -14.91 1.20
CA ASP A 79 -1.54 -15.15 0.35
C ASP A 79 -1.55 -16.56 -0.24
N THR A 80 -2.01 -16.62 -1.48
CA THR A 80 -2.17 -17.85 -2.25
C THR A 80 -1.12 -18.00 -3.36
N ARG A 81 -0.12 -17.11 -3.41
CA ARG A 81 0.95 -17.16 -4.41
C ARG A 81 2.24 -16.49 -3.90
N ARG A 82 3.09 -17.29 -3.28
CA ARG A 82 4.37 -16.87 -2.67
C ARG A 82 5.54 -17.10 -3.62
N THR A 83 5.50 -18.20 -4.36
CA THR A 83 6.59 -18.65 -5.23
C THR A 83 6.09 -19.07 -6.62
N HIS A 84 7.02 -19.31 -7.55
CA HIS A 84 6.72 -19.87 -8.86
C HIS A 84 6.06 -21.27 -8.81
N ALA A 85 6.16 -21.99 -7.69
CA ALA A 85 5.51 -23.28 -7.50
C ALA A 85 3.99 -23.14 -7.26
N ASP A 86 3.55 -21.98 -6.77
CA ASP A 86 2.13 -21.70 -6.56
C ASP A 86 1.44 -21.34 -7.87
N LYS A 87 0.22 -21.87 -8.05
CA LYS A 87 -0.54 -21.64 -9.28
C LYS A 87 -0.91 -20.17 -9.43
N LEU A 88 -0.55 -19.58 -10.57
CA LEU A 88 -1.02 -18.24 -10.97
C LEU A 88 -2.50 -18.30 -11.37
N ILE A 89 -3.32 -17.47 -10.73
CA ILE A 89 -4.74 -17.29 -10.97
C ILE A 89 -5.02 -15.80 -11.18
N ARG A 90 -5.21 -15.41 -12.44
CA ARG A 90 -5.50 -14.03 -12.84
C ARG A 90 -6.80 -13.54 -12.19
N GLY A 91 -6.78 -12.32 -11.67
CA GLY A 91 -7.93 -11.71 -10.97
C GLY A 91 -8.22 -12.35 -9.60
N THR A 92 -7.30 -13.14 -9.04
CA THR A 92 -7.40 -13.67 -7.67
C THR A 92 -6.10 -13.47 -6.90
N ASN A 93 -5.00 -14.07 -7.35
CA ASN A 93 -3.68 -13.94 -6.70
C ASN A 93 -2.65 -13.24 -7.59
N PHE A 94 -3.10 -12.72 -8.74
CA PHE A 94 -2.32 -11.94 -9.67
C PHE A 94 -3.23 -10.93 -10.38
N ALA A 95 -2.92 -9.64 -10.23
CA ALA A 95 -3.63 -8.52 -10.86
C ALA A 95 -2.66 -7.76 -11.80
N PRO A 96 -2.60 -8.15 -13.09
CA PRO A 96 -1.72 -7.50 -14.05
C PRO A 96 -2.20 -6.08 -14.43
N GLU A 97 -3.50 -5.84 -14.36
CA GLU A 97 -4.12 -4.55 -14.55
C GLU A 97 -4.11 -3.75 -13.24
N ALA A 98 -3.61 -2.52 -13.30
CA ALA A 98 -3.58 -1.60 -12.17
C ALA A 98 -5.00 -1.24 -11.70
N GLY A 99 -5.18 -1.07 -10.39
CA GLY A 99 -6.49 -0.78 -9.80
C GLY A 99 -7.51 -1.93 -9.83
N GLY A 100 -7.10 -3.15 -10.15
CA GLY A 100 -8.02 -4.28 -10.28
C GLY A 100 -8.38 -5.00 -8.97
N MET A 101 -7.66 -4.76 -7.86
CA MET A 101 -7.83 -5.50 -6.60
C MET A 101 -7.16 -4.79 -5.44
N ALA A 102 -7.73 -4.90 -4.22
CA ALA A 102 -7.14 -4.46 -2.96
C ALA A 102 -6.49 -3.07 -3.07
N VAL A 103 -7.31 -2.07 -3.38
CA VAL A 103 -6.82 -0.70 -3.61
C VAL A 103 -6.91 0.08 -2.32
N LEU A 104 -5.78 0.63 -1.87
CA LEU A 104 -5.72 1.59 -0.78
C LEU A 104 -5.87 3.00 -1.34
N LYS A 105 -6.45 3.91 -0.57
CA LYS A 105 -6.54 5.32 -0.95
C LYS A 105 -5.97 6.21 0.15
N TYR A 106 -5.19 7.20 -0.26
CA TYR A 106 -4.59 8.20 0.62
C TYR A 106 -4.95 9.59 0.12
N LYS A 107 -5.26 10.51 1.03
CA LYS A 107 -5.49 11.92 0.68
C LYS A 107 -4.21 12.71 0.89
N VAL A 108 -3.76 13.39 -0.15
CA VAL A 108 -2.54 14.20 -0.13
C VAL A 108 -2.84 15.59 -0.65
N ASN A 109 -2.50 16.61 0.13
CA ASN A 109 -2.55 18.01 -0.28
C ASN A 109 -1.19 18.43 -0.83
N PHE A 110 -1.11 18.56 -2.16
CA PHE A 110 0.05 19.05 -2.86
C PHE A 110 -0.01 20.58 -2.96
N SER A 111 1.06 21.24 -2.53
CA SER A 111 1.29 22.67 -2.73
C SER A 111 1.98 22.98 -4.06
N THR A 112 2.74 22.03 -4.60
CA THR A 112 3.56 22.20 -5.81
C THR A 112 3.12 21.22 -6.90
N PRO A 113 2.50 21.69 -8.00
CA PRO A 113 2.27 20.85 -9.17
C PRO A 113 3.59 20.37 -9.78
N GLY A 114 3.61 19.15 -10.32
CA GLY A 114 4.79 18.61 -10.98
C GLY A 114 4.88 17.09 -10.92
N LYS A 115 6.06 16.59 -11.28
CA LYS A 115 6.38 15.16 -11.28
C LYS A 115 6.87 14.70 -9.91
N TYR A 116 6.19 13.72 -9.35
CA TYR A 116 6.57 13.08 -8.09
C TYR A 116 6.98 11.63 -8.33
N TYR A 117 8.25 11.32 -8.07
CA TYR A 117 8.72 9.93 -8.08
C TYR A 117 8.15 9.19 -6.88
N VAL A 118 7.57 8.02 -7.13
CA VAL A 118 6.99 7.21 -6.06
C VAL A 118 8.01 6.17 -5.60
N TRP A 119 8.26 6.17 -4.30
CA TRP A 119 9.08 5.19 -3.62
C TRP A 119 8.19 4.46 -2.63
N VAL A 120 8.28 3.14 -2.61
CA VAL A 120 7.56 2.31 -1.64
C VAL A 120 8.58 1.51 -0.86
N ARG A 121 8.37 1.39 0.45
CA ARG A 121 9.14 0.50 1.32
C ARG A 121 8.34 -0.77 1.53
N ALA A 122 8.86 -1.90 1.09
CA ALA A 122 8.19 -3.18 1.21
C ALA A 122 9.15 -4.26 1.75
N TYR A 123 8.56 -5.30 2.33
CA TYR A 123 9.21 -6.56 2.64
C TYR A 123 8.71 -7.60 1.63
N SER A 124 9.62 -8.39 1.09
CA SER A 124 9.28 -9.48 0.17
C SER A 124 10.14 -10.68 0.51
N THR A 125 9.48 -11.80 0.77
CA THR A 125 10.02 -13.10 1.15
C THR A 125 10.26 -13.96 -0.09
N GLY A 126 9.21 -14.11 -0.90
CA GLY A 126 9.14 -15.01 -2.05
C GLY A 126 9.52 -14.38 -3.39
N SER A 127 9.16 -15.06 -4.47
CA SER A 127 9.40 -14.54 -5.83
C SER A 127 8.22 -13.77 -6.41
N GLU A 128 7.02 -13.94 -5.83
CA GLU A 128 5.75 -13.47 -6.40
C GLU A 128 5.04 -12.38 -5.57
N ASP A 129 5.50 -12.15 -4.35
CA ASP A 129 5.09 -11.13 -3.38
C ASP A 129 5.87 -9.83 -3.56
N ASN A 130 5.99 -9.37 -4.81
CA ASN A 130 7.02 -8.38 -5.17
C ASN A 130 6.56 -7.28 -6.12
N GLY A 131 5.26 -7.04 -6.25
CA GLY A 131 4.73 -6.10 -7.23
C GLY A 131 3.61 -5.23 -6.68
N LEU A 132 3.61 -3.95 -7.08
CA LEU A 132 2.52 -3.01 -6.84
C LEU A 132 2.27 -2.13 -8.07
N HIS A 133 1.11 -1.47 -8.07
CA HIS A 133 0.79 -0.36 -8.96
C HIS A 133 0.43 0.86 -8.11
N VAL A 134 0.55 2.04 -8.68
CA VAL A 134 0.22 3.31 -8.04
C VAL A 134 -0.61 4.15 -9.02
N GLY A 135 -1.60 4.87 -8.50
CA GLY A 135 -2.49 5.74 -9.25
C GLY A 135 -2.69 7.10 -8.58
N ILE A 136 -3.36 8.00 -9.30
CA ILE A 136 -3.75 9.32 -8.83
C ILE A 136 -5.14 9.68 -9.34
N ASP A 137 -6.01 10.14 -8.45
CA ASP A 137 -7.39 10.58 -8.74
C ASP A 137 -8.23 9.57 -9.53
N GLY A 138 -8.03 8.28 -9.25
CA GLY A 138 -8.73 7.19 -9.94
C GLY A 138 -8.11 6.78 -11.27
N GLU A 139 -7.08 7.48 -11.73
CA GLU A 139 -6.31 7.15 -12.93
C GLU A 139 -5.08 6.31 -12.58
N TRP A 140 -4.72 5.41 -13.48
CA TRP A 140 -3.57 4.49 -13.34
C TRP A 140 -2.58 4.70 -14.49
N PRO A 141 -1.79 5.79 -14.49
CA PRO A 141 -0.89 6.11 -15.59
C PRO A 141 0.14 4.99 -15.78
N GLU A 142 0.64 4.81 -17.00
CA GLU A 142 1.66 3.78 -17.30
C GLU A 142 2.86 3.90 -16.34
N THR A 143 3.25 5.11 -15.99
CA THR A 143 4.35 5.45 -15.07
C THR A 143 4.07 5.10 -13.61
N GLY A 144 2.85 4.71 -13.26
CA GLY A 144 2.51 4.19 -11.92
C GLY A 144 2.48 2.67 -11.85
N GLN A 145 2.59 1.96 -12.97
CA GLN A 145 2.33 0.52 -13.01
C GLN A 145 3.60 -0.32 -12.86
N ARG A 146 3.43 -1.52 -12.31
CA ARG A 146 4.45 -2.59 -12.24
C ARG A 146 5.72 -2.19 -11.49
N LEU A 147 5.58 -1.48 -10.37
CA LEU A 147 6.65 -1.30 -9.39
C LEU A 147 7.07 -2.67 -8.85
N GLN A 148 8.38 -2.98 -8.80
CA GLN A 148 8.84 -4.33 -8.48
C GLN A 148 10.08 -4.41 -7.58
N TRP A 149 10.09 -5.41 -6.67
CA TRP A 149 11.23 -5.77 -5.82
C TRP A 149 11.86 -7.12 -6.23
N CYS A 150 12.91 -7.09 -7.04
CA CYS A 150 13.61 -8.32 -7.48
C CYS A 150 14.79 -8.74 -6.60
N GLN A 151 15.44 -7.78 -5.93
CA GLN A 151 16.64 -8.04 -5.12
C GLN A 151 16.38 -7.76 -3.65
N GLY A 152 17.30 -8.19 -2.77
CA GLY A 152 17.26 -7.89 -1.33
C GLY A 152 15.98 -8.36 -0.65
N LYS A 153 15.62 -9.63 -0.92
CA LYS A 153 14.54 -10.35 -0.26
C LYS A 153 14.84 -10.53 1.22
N ASN A 154 13.80 -10.80 2.00
CA ASN A 154 13.87 -10.98 3.46
C ASN A 154 14.37 -9.73 4.20
N GLY A 155 13.91 -8.55 3.76
CA GLY A 155 14.23 -7.28 4.42
C GLY A 155 13.38 -6.11 3.94
N TRP A 156 13.12 -5.15 4.83
CA TRP A 156 12.41 -3.91 4.53
C TRP A 156 13.27 -2.96 3.70
N ARG A 157 12.84 -2.64 2.49
CA ARG A 157 13.62 -1.79 1.58
C ARG A 157 12.78 -0.88 0.69
N TRP A 158 13.33 0.30 0.44
CA TRP A 158 12.80 1.22 -0.56
C TRP A 158 13.12 0.73 -1.97
N GLU A 159 12.17 0.88 -2.89
CA GLU A 159 12.39 0.67 -4.32
C GLU A 159 11.50 1.60 -5.15
N SER A 160 11.97 1.92 -6.36
CA SER A 160 11.28 2.76 -7.34
C SER A 160 11.71 2.35 -8.76
N LYS A 161 11.37 1.13 -9.14
CA LYS A 161 11.72 0.53 -10.43
C LYS A 161 10.51 -0.07 -11.12
N GLN A 162 10.32 0.29 -12.38
CA GLN A 162 9.23 -0.22 -13.20
C GLN A 162 9.68 -1.45 -13.98
N ARG A 163 9.02 -2.60 -13.76
CA ARG A 163 9.20 -3.78 -14.61
C ARG A 163 8.80 -3.46 -16.05
N THR A 164 9.70 -3.77 -16.99
CA THR A 164 9.40 -3.71 -18.42
C THR A 164 9.64 -5.06 -19.08
N GLU A 165 9.26 -5.17 -20.36
CA GLU A 165 9.56 -6.36 -21.16
C GLU A 165 11.07 -6.58 -21.30
N LYS A 166 11.85 -5.49 -21.43
CA LYS A 166 13.30 -5.55 -21.61
C LYS A 166 14.05 -5.73 -20.30
N GLN A 167 13.51 -5.23 -19.19
CA GLN A 167 14.15 -5.29 -17.89
C GLN A 167 13.16 -5.78 -16.83
N HIS A 168 13.21 -7.09 -16.58
CA HIS A 168 12.34 -7.76 -15.62
C HIS A 168 12.63 -7.42 -14.17
N CYS A 169 13.82 -6.90 -13.83
CA CYS A 169 14.10 -6.39 -12.48
C CYS A 169 13.74 -4.91 -12.29
N GLY A 170 13.17 -4.31 -13.32
CA GLY A 170 12.70 -2.96 -13.39
C GLY A 170 13.77 -1.91 -13.72
N GLU A 171 13.32 -0.85 -14.38
CA GLU A 171 14.13 0.31 -14.75
C GLU A 171 13.91 1.44 -13.73
N PRO A 172 14.98 2.07 -13.21
CA PRO A 172 14.87 3.15 -12.23
C PRO A 172 14.28 4.42 -12.88
N TYR A 173 13.72 5.31 -12.05
CA TYR A 173 13.18 6.61 -12.46
C TYR A 173 12.02 6.54 -13.46
N LYS A 174 11.32 5.40 -13.54
CA LYS A 174 10.10 5.25 -14.35
C LYS A 174 8.81 5.24 -13.53
N ILE A 175 8.93 5.08 -12.21
CA ILE A 175 7.79 5.09 -11.30
C ILE A 175 7.54 6.51 -10.80
N PHE A 176 6.55 7.20 -11.38
CA PHE A 176 6.17 8.55 -11.00
C PHE A 176 4.70 8.87 -11.32
N LEU A 177 4.17 9.85 -10.62
CA LEU A 177 2.86 10.46 -10.86
C LEU A 177 3.05 11.93 -11.24
N ASP A 178 2.31 12.39 -12.24
CA ASP A 178 2.21 13.81 -12.57
C ASP A 178 1.03 14.41 -11.80
N VAL A 179 1.32 15.41 -10.96
CA VAL A 179 0.34 16.18 -10.19
C VAL A 179 0.07 17.49 -10.94
N PRO A 180 -1.06 17.62 -11.65
CA PRO A 180 -1.27 18.74 -12.58
C PRO A 180 -1.62 20.06 -11.88
N THR A 181 -2.15 19.99 -10.66
CA THR A 181 -2.66 21.14 -9.91
C THR A 181 -2.28 21.06 -8.44
N ALA A 182 -2.24 22.20 -7.75
CA ALA A 182 -2.15 22.20 -6.29
C ALA A 182 -3.54 21.87 -5.71
N GLY A 183 -3.56 21.27 -4.53
CA GLY A 183 -4.77 20.89 -3.81
C GLY A 183 -4.75 19.44 -3.34
N VAL A 184 -5.92 18.98 -2.88
CA VAL A 184 -6.08 17.61 -2.39
C VAL A 184 -6.30 16.65 -3.55
N HIS A 185 -5.40 15.69 -3.67
CA HIS A 185 -5.45 14.57 -4.61
C HIS A 185 -5.62 13.25 -3.84
N THR A 186 -6.12 12.23 -4.54
CA THR A 186 -6.23 10.87 -4.00
C THR A 186 -5.16 10.00 -4.62
N ILE A 187 -4.21 9.52 -3.82
CA ILE A 187 -3.20 8.55 -4.27
C ILE A 187 -3.75 7.15 -4.03
N SER A 188 -3.60 6.27 -5.02
CA SER A 188 -4.07 4.87 -4.98
C SER A 188 -2.94 3.88 -5.20
#